data_AF-A0A369AQ17-F1
#
_entry.id   AF-A0A369AQ17-F1
#
_cell.length_a   1.000
_cell.length_b   1.000
_cell.length_c   1.000
_cell.angle_alpha   90.00
_cell.angle_beta   90.00
_cell.angle_gamma   90.00
#
_symmetry.space_group_name_H-M   'P 1'
#
loop_
_entity.id
_entity.type
_entity.pdbx_description
1 polymer ?
#
loop_
_entity_poly.entity_id
_entity_poly.type
_entity_poly.pdbx_seq_one_letter_code
_entity_poly.pdbx_strand_id
1 'polypeptide(L)'
;MVDLFKLNTKELKALVEYKEVLEKGKHFKKNFWLKEKYQLKGIKQSCRIITRYCLENVASIEVNSLPGYNLKQIKAILSKHKLFGMVQRVFCHDILAVLKNAYPEEFRTRVLKDWMWSKHGIWHDDNAIIEAVHDMVYKEGIRRVQDIPSLDWKKRLLTHGIYNVLAYFNWSIYALFNFVYPNKFHPTDFKYKTKWAASESLENAFYFMHKTFKSKRYTLNDILLLSTSDFRALGLAGMLTALFGSSALSAKEYYLYKTIGNEAHRNEITSDIESLIKKKYEQAVFNRLKKAAVGNFIYNLHLNSTLYSYIKRHAKKNNLSVEDFISSYGFIYKSAKQDIRSISRDDIWDMRKQGLTYVQIAQKLGSNPNTVAQFCLKNFGGDPLIPRPIEEYITPQELMNKYHVDHKTIMKLVNENRLENHTTIRFRYLKKSQIEPVLNQYISGSRQHQSMVKRYMK
;
A
#
# COMPACT_ATOMS: atom_id res chain seq x y z
N MET A 1 -31.85 -44.55 34.57
CA MET A 1 -32.13 -45.90 35.10
C MET A 1 -33.49 -46.34 34.57
N VAL A 2 -33.61 -47.58 34.11
CA VAL A 2 -34.87 -48.08 33.54
C VAL A 2 -35.91 -48.23 34.65
N ASP A 3 -37.01 -47.50 34.54
CA ASP A 3 -38.16 -47.57 35.45
C ASP A 3 -39.11 -48.69 35.01
N LEU A 4 -39.15 -49.77 35.79
CA LEU A 4 -39.95 -50.96 35.51
C LEU A 4 -41.46 -50.68 35.48
N PHE A 5 -41.93 -49.65 36.18
CA PHE A 5 -43.36 -49.33 36.28
C PHE A 5 -43.91 -48.57 35.07
N LYS A 6 -43.03 -48.11 34.17
CA LYS A 6 -43.40 -47.38 32.95
C LYS A 6 -43.34 -48.24 31.68
N LEU A 7 -43.03 -49.52 31.82
CA LEU A 7 -42.83 -50.42 30.69
C LEU A 7 -44.12 -51.07 30.22
N ASN A 8 -44.25 -51.22 28.91
CA ASN A 8 -45.39 -51.97 28.36
C ASN A 8 -45.20 -53.49 28.53
N THR A 9 -46.28 -54.26 28.36
CA THR A 9 -46.29 -55.71 28.54
C THR A 9 -45.24 -56.44 27.71
N LYS A 10 -44.92 -55.94 26.50
CA LYS A 10 -43.92 -56.56 25.63
C LYS A 10 -42.50 -56.30 26.13
N GLU A 11 -42.23 -55.09 26.58
CA GLU A 11 -40.94 -54.71 27.19
C GLU A 11 -40.68 -55.48 28.48
N LEU A 12 -41.71 -55.63 29.33
CA LEU A 12 -41.62 -56.44 30.56
C LEU A 12 -41.30 -57.91 30.25
N LYS A 13 -42.00 -58.52 29.29
CA LYS A 13 -41.72 -59.90 28.86
C LYS A 13 -40.29 -60.07 28.36
N ALA A 14 -39.78 -59.12 27.57
CA ALA A 14 -38.40 -59.14 27.08
C ALA A 14 -37.37 -59.03 28.22
N LEU A 15 -37.64 -58.18 29.22
CA LEU A 15 -36.76 -58.05 30.39
C LEU A 15 -36.77 -59.29 31.29
N VAL A 16 -37.91 -59.94 31.49
CA VAL A 16 -37.98 -61.19 32.26
C VAL A 16 -37.10 -62.25 31.61
N GLU A 17 -37.20 -62.43 30.30
CA GLU A 17 -36.34 -63.39 29.58
C GLU A 17 -34.86 -63.00 29.66
N TYR A 18 -34.52 -61.71 29.61
CA TYR A 18 -33.15 -61.28 29.77
C TYR A 18 -32.61 -61.50 31.19
N LYS A 19 -33.41 -61.27 32.23
CA LYS A 19 -33.03 -61.59 33.61
C LYS A 19 -32.78 -63.08 33.79
N GLU A 20 -33.61 -63.96 33.22
CA GLU A 20 -33.37 -65.40 33.27
C GLU A 20 -32.05 -65.81 32.59
N VAL A 21 -31.68 -65.14 31.50
CA VAL A 21 -30.39 -65.35 30.82
C VAL A 21 -29.22 -64.95 31.70
N LEU A 22 -29.34 -63.84 32.45
CA LEU A 22 -28.30 -63.34 33.34
C LEU A 22 -28.17 -64.18 34.62
N GLU A 23 -29.27 -64.48 35.30
CA GLU A 23 -29.29 -65.14 36.62
C GLU A 23 -29.14 -66.66 36.52
N LYS A 24 -29.85 -67.30 35.58
CA LYS A 24 -29.85 -68.77 35.43
C LYS A 24 -28.81 -69.26 34.42
N GLY A 25 -28.05 -68.35 33.80
CA GLY A 25 -27.06 -68.67 32.77
C GLY A 25 -27.64 -69.29 31.49
N LYS A 26 -28.97 -69.20 31.29
CA LYS A 26 -29.66 -69.81 30.14
C LYS A 26 -29.42 -69.02 28.86
N HIS A 27 -29.61 -69.66 27.71
CA HIS A 27 -29.64 -68.96 26.43
C HIS A 27 -31.00 -68.33 26.17
N PHE A 28 -31.03 -67.26 25.37
CA PHE A 28 -32.29 -66.74 24.83
C PHE A 28 -33.05 -67.85 24.09
N LYS A 29 -34.38 -67.85 24.20
CA LYS A 29 -35.23 -68.83 23.53
C LYS A 29 -34.97 -68.84 22.02
N LYS A 30 -35.12 -70.02 21.41
CA LYS A 30 -35.02 -70.16 19.95
C LYS A 30 -35.98 -69.17 19.30
N ASN A 31 -35.49 -68.42 18.31
CA ASN A 31 -36.22 -67.39 17.56
C ASN A 31 -36.62 -66.11 18.34
N PHE A 32 -36.09 -65.87 19.54
CA PHE A 32 -36.37 -64.63 20.30
C PHE A 32 -36.13 -63.35 19.46
N TRP A 33 -35.02 -63.31 18.73
CA TRP A 33 -34.63 -62.17 17.90
C TRP A 33 -35.33 -62.10 16.53
N LEU A 34 -36.10 -63.11 16.14
CA LEU A 34 -36.54 -63.30 14.76
C LEU A 34 -37.47 -62.15 14.30
N LYS A 35 -38.44 -61.78 15.14
CA LYS A 35 -39.38 -60.69 14.84
C LYS A 35 -38.66 -59.35 14.66
N GLU A 36 -37.73 -59.03 15.56
CA GLU A 36 -37.01 -57.75 15.50
C GLU A 36 -35.92 -57.76 14.42
N LYS A 37 -35.36 -58.92 14.04
CA LYS A 37 -34.47 -59.04 12.88
C LYS A 37 -35.17 -58.60 11.58
N TYR A 38 -36.40 -59.05 11.35
CA TYR A 38 -37.16 -58.73 10.12
C TYR A 38 -37.89 -57.38 10.18
N GLN A 39 -37.88 -56.68 11.32
CA GLN A 39 -38.41 -55.33 11.41
C GLN A 39 -37.42 -54.31 10.82
N LEU A 40 -37.64 -53.90 9.57
CA LEU A 40 -36.74 -52.97 8.86
C LEU A 40 -36.89 -51.51 9.29
N LYS A 41 -38.06 -51.10 9.81
CA LYS A 41 -38.37 -49.71 10.19
C LYS A 41 -38.88 -49.61 11.63
N GLY A 42 -38.64 -48.46 12.26
CA GLY A 42 -39.07 -48.15 13.62
C GLY A 42 -38.20 -48.76 14.72
N ILE A 43 -38.56 -48.45 15.97
CA ILE A 43 -37.84 -48.88 17.16
C ILE A 43 -38.11 -50.37 17.41
N LYS A 44 -37.04 -51.15 17.55
CA LYS A 44 -37.03 -52.54 18.00
C LYS A 44 -37.15 -52.55 19.53
N GLN A 45 -38.38 -52.60 20.03
CA GLN A 45 -38.74 -52.38 21.44
C GLN A 45 -38.01 -53.32 22.41
N SER A 46 -37.93 -54.62 22.11
CA SER A 46 -37.27 -55.60 22.98
C SER A 46 -35.76 -55.34 23.03
N CYS A 47 -35.12 -55.09 21.88
CA CYS A 47 -33.72 -54.69 21.83
C CYS A 47 -33.47 -53.37 22.58
N ARG A 48 -34.37 -52.39 22.45
CA ARG A 48 -34.26 -51.08 23.13
C ARG A 48 -34.20 -51.26 24.64
N ILE A 49 -35.20 -51.93 25.21
CA ILE A 49 -35.30 -52.07 26.66
C ILE A 49 -34.18 -52.93 27.25
N ILE A 50 -33.82 -54.03 26.56
CA ILE A 50 -32.73 -54.92 26.99
C ILE A 50 -31.38 -54.18 26.96
N THR A 51 -31.13 -53.40 25.92
CA THR A 51 -29.89 -52.62 25.81
C THR A 51 -29.81 -51.58 26.93
N ARG A 52 -30.89 -50.82 27.15
CA ARG A 52 -30.94 -49.82 28.22
C ARG A 52 -30.74 -50.45 29.60
N TYR A 53 -31.41 -51.56 29.88
CA TYR A 53 -31.27 -52.26 31.15
C TYR A 53 -29.83 -52.79 31.33
N CYS A 54 -29.23 -53.36 30.29
CA CYS A 54 -27.84 -53.82 30.34
C CYS A 54 -26.87 -52.66 30.64
N LEU A 55 -27.02 -51.51 30.00
CA LEU A 55 -26.10 -50.39 30.17
C LEU A 55 -26.36 -49.65 31.49
N GLU A 56 -27.61 -49.26 31.75
CA GLU A 56 -27.96 -48.40 32.90
C GLU A 56 -28.02 -49.17 34.22
N ASN A 57 -28.59 -50.37 34.23
CA ASN A 57 -28.86 -51.09 35.48
C ASN A 57 -27.82 -52.17 35.78
N VAL A 58 -27.30 -52.88 34.76
CA VAL A 58 -26.32 -53.97 34.97
C VAL A 58 -24.89 -53.45 34.94
N ALA A 59 -24.54 -52.60 33.98
CA ALA A 59 -23.19 -52.03 33.86
C ALA A 59 -23.02 -50.68 34.58
N SER A 60 -24.11 -50.11 35.13
CA SER A 60 -24.12 -48.82 35.83
C SER A 60 -23.56 -47.65 34.99
N ILE A 61 -23.78 -47.69 33.68
CA ILE A 61 -23.38 -46.65 32.75
C ILE A 61 -24.59 -45.75 32.48
N GLU A 62 -24.54 -44.54 33.00
CA GLU A 62 -25.53 -43.52 32.69
C GLU A 62 -25.42 -43.07 31.23
N VAL A 63 -26.55 -42.62 30.67
CA VAL A 63 -26.62 -42.17 29.27
C VAL A 63 -25.61 -41.07 28.98
N ASN A 64 -25.47 -40.10 29.88
CA ASN A 64 -24.53 -38.99 29.74
C ASN A 64 -23.05 -39.41 29.80
N SER A 65 -22.76 -40.59 30.37
CA SER A 65 -21.40 -41.14 30.45
C SER A 65 -21.03 -42.00 29.24
N LEU A 66 -22.00 -42.36 28.39
CA LEU A 66 -21.75 -43.17 27.20
C LEU A 66 -20.67 -42.59 26.28
N PRO A 67 -20.59 -41.27 25.99
CA PRO A 67 -19.53 -40.69 25.16
C PRO A 67 -18.09 -40.99 25.60
N GLY A 68 -17.88 -41.31 26.88
CA GLY A 68 -16.56 -41.70 27.41
C GLY A 68 -16.08 -43.09 26.97
N TYR A 69 -16.96 -43.90 26.37
CA TYR A 69 -16.64 -45.25 25.90
C TYR A 69 -16.55 -45.27 24.37
N ASN A 70 -15.70 -46.14 23.81
CA ASN A 70 -15.68 -46.39 22.37
C ASN A 70 -16.58 -47.58 21.97
N LEU A 71 -16.97 -47.70 20.69
CA LEU A 71 -17.89 -48.79 20.26
C LEU A 71 -17.35 -50.20 20.54
N LYS A 72 -16.01 -50.39 20.59
CA LYS A 72 -15.42 -51.70 20.91
C LYS A 72 -15.64 -52.04 22.39
N GLN A 73 -15.49 -51.06 23.29
CA GLN A 73 -15.77 -51.21 24.71
C GLN A 73 -17.26 -51.49 24.94
N ILE A 74 -18.15 -50.75 24.29
CA ILE A 74 -19.61 -51.01 24.37
C ILE A 74 -19.93 -52.42 23.85
N LYS A 75 -19.35 -52.85 22.72
CA LYS A 75 -19.50 -54.22 22.22
C LYS A 75 -19.03 -55.26 23.23
N ALA A 76 -17.90 -55.01 23.89
CA ALA A 76 -17.36 -55.91 24.91
C ALA A 76 -18.30 -56.00 26.13
N ILE A 77 -18.86 -54.87 26.60
CA ILE A 77 -19.84 -54.83 27.70
C ILE A 77 -21.10 -55.63 27.32
N LEU A 78 -21.68 -55.36 26.15
CA LEU A 78 -22.86 -56.08 25.67
C LEU A 78 -22.57 -57.59 25.54
N SER A 79 -21.38 -57.97 25.06
CA SER A 79 -20.98 -59.38 24.93
C SER A 79 -20.78 -60.06 26.29
N LYS A 80 -20.15 -59.36 27.25
CA LYS A 80 -19.98 -59.81 28.64
C LYS A 80 -21.33 -60.12 29.28
N HIS A 81 -22.34 -59.29 29.02
CA HIS A 81 -23.70 -59.46 29.52
C HIS A 81 -24.63 -60.23 28.56
N LYS A 82 -24.07 -61.16 27.78
CA LYS A 82 -24.78 -62.16 26.95
C LYS A 82 -25.64 -61.59 25.81
N LEU A 83 -25.44 -60.35 25.40
CA LEU A 83 -26.18 -59.70 24.29
C LEU A 83 -25.51 -59.81 22.93
N PHE A 84 -24.44 -60.62 22.79
CA PHE A 84 -23.76 -60.81 21.50
C PHE A 84 -24.70 -61.31 20.40
N GLY A 85 -25.65 -62.20 20.75
CA GLY A 85 -26.65 -62.70 19.80
C GLY A 85 -27.55 -61.62 19.21
N MET A 86 -27.93 -60.62 20.02
CA MET A 86 -28.69 -59.45 19.57
C MET A 86 -27.86 -58.59 18.61
N VAL A 87 -26.62 -58.27 19.02
CA VAL A 87 -25.68 -57.47 18.25
C VAL A 87 -25.44 -58.09 16.87
N GLN A 88 -25.24 -59.41 16.81
CA GLN A 88 -25.00 -60.11 15.55
C GLN A 88 -26.28 -60.26 14.71
N ARG A 89 -27.36 -60.79 15.28
CA ARG A 89 -28.53 -61.22 14.48
C ARG A 89 -29.47 -60.08 14.10
N VAL A 90 -29.56 -59.04 14.92
CA VAL A 90 -30.52 -57.94 14.73
C VAL A 90 -29.87 -56.71 14.10
N PHE A 91 -28.63 -56.42 14.48
CA PHE A 91 -27.92 -55.20 14.08
C PHE A 91 -26.68 -55.47 13.23
N CYS A 92 -26.41 -56.71 12.81
CA CYS A 92 -25.28 -57.06 11.94
C CYS A 92 -23.92 -56.52 12.43
N HIS A 93 -23.69 -56.56 13.75
CA HIS A 93 -22.52 -56.00 14.45
C HIS A 93 -22.40 -54.46 14.48
N ASP A 94 -23.42 -53.71 14.06
CA ASP A 94 -23.48 -52.26 14.18
C ASP A 94 -23.92 -51.82 15.59
N ILE A 95 -22.93 -51.45 16.40
CA ILE A 95 -23.13 -50.98 17.78
C ILE A 95 -23.78 -49.58 17.81
N LEU A 96 -23.55 -48.74 16.81
CA LEU A 96 -24.18 -47.43 16.76
C LEU A 96 -25.68 -47.58 16.50
N ALA A 97 -26.09 -48.50 15.64
CA ALA A 97 -27.49 -48.83 15.44
C ALA A 97 -28.16 -49.36 16.71
N VAL A 98 -27.45 -50.17 17.51
CA VAL A 98 -27.91 -50.62 18.84
C VAL A 98 -28.17 -49.41 19.76
N LEU A 99 -27.23 -48.48 19.84
CA LEU A 99 -27.35 -47.28 20.69
C LEU A 99 -28.47 -46.34 20.21
N LYS A 100 -28.61 -46.12 18.91
CA LYS A 100 -29.72 -45.33 18.34
C LYS A 100 -31.09 -45.93 18.64
N ASN A 101 -31.18 -47.26 18.57
CA ASN A 101 -32.41 -47.96 18.92
C ASN A 101 -32.71 -47.86 20.43
N ALA A 102 -31.68 -47.86 21.28
CA ALA A 102 -31.82 -47.74 22.73
C ALA A 102 -32.24 -46.32 23.17
N TYR A 103 -31.60 -45.30 22.60
CA TYR A 103 -31.68 -43.90 23.04
C TYR A 103 -32.17 -42.94 21.93
N PRO A 104 -33.31 -43.21 21.27
CA PRO A 104 -33.73 -42.44 20.10
C PRO A 104 -33.92 -40.94 20.40
N GLU A 105 -34.43 -40.62 21.59
CA GLU A 105 -34.66 -39.23 22.00
C GLU A 105 -33.37 -38.51 22.35
N GLU A 106 -32.38 -39.19 22.92
CA GLU A 106 -31.09 -38.59 23.29
C GLU A 106 -30.20 -38.35 22.06
N PHE A 107 -30.38 -39.15 21.01
CA PHE A 107 -29.86 -38.84 19.68
C PHE A 107 -30.66 -37.69 19.01
N ARG A 108 -32.00 -37.64 19.16
CA ARG A 108 -32.84 -36.57 18.61
C ARG A 108 -32.58 -35.20 19.26
N THR A 109 -32.42 -35.18 20.58
CA THR A 109 -32.15 -34.00 21.42
C THR A 109 -30.66 -33.68 21.52
N ARG A 110 -29.81 -34.46 20.85
CA ARG A 110 -28.37 -34.23 20.69
C ARG A 110 -27.57 -34.30 22.01
N VAL A 111 -28.10 -34.95 23.03
CA VAL A 111 -27.38 -35.26 24.27
C VAL A 111 -26.19 -36.19 23.99
N LEU A 112 -26.34 -37.11 23.02
CA LEU A 112 -25.29 -38.04 22.59
C LEU A 112 -24.56 -37.60 21.30
N LYS A 113 -24.33 -36.28 21.13
CA LYS A 113 -23.73 -35.71 19.90
C LYS A 113 -22.36 -36.30 19.53
N ASP A 114 -21.53 -36.62 20.51
CA ASP A 114 -20.18 -37.14 20.25
C ASP A 114 -20.20 -38.53 19.56
N TRP A 115 -21.24 -39.33 19.81
CA TRP A 115 -21.44 -40.60 19.10
C TRP A 115 -21.94 -40.40 17.67
N MET A 116 -22.72 -39.34 17.43
CA MET A 116 -23.21 -38.96 16.09
C MET A 116 -22.06 -38.58 15.15
N TRP A 117 -21.00 -37.99 15.69
CA TRP A 117 -19.84 -37.47 14.95
C TRP A 117 -18.60 -38.36 15.05
N SER A 118 -18.76 -39.61 15.49
CA SER A 118 -17.64 -40.54 15.67
C SER A 118 -17.15 -41.17 14.35
N LYS A 119 -16.19 -42.09 14.44
CA LYS A 119 -15.69 -42.88 13.30
C LYS A 119 -16.76 -43.64 12.51
N HIS A 120 -17.94 -43.88 13.08
CA HIS A 120 -19.11 -44.49 12.42
C HIS A 120 -20.29 -43.51 12.35
N GLY A 121 -20.02 -42.21 12.50
CA GLY A 121 -21.00 -41.14 12.50
C GLY A 121 -21.81 -41.04 11.21
N ILE A 122 -22.86 -40.23 11.25
CA ILE A 122 -23.80 -40.06 10.14
C ILE A 122 -23.21 -39.07 9.13
N TRP A 123 -22.13 -39.47 8.45
CA TRP A 123 -21.47 -38.64 7.42
C TRP A 123 -22.20 -38.64 6.07
N HIS A 124 -23.46 -39.08 6.06
CA HIS A 124 -24.36 -39.04 4.90
C HIS A 124 -25.48 -38.01 5.11
N ASP A 125 -25.53 -37.38 6.29
CA ASP A 125 -26.47 -36.30 6.61
C ASP A 125 -25.71 -34.97 6.57
N ASP A 126 -26.01 -34.19 5.53
CA ASP A 126 -25.41 -32.88 5.27
C ASP A 126 -25.52 -31.93 6.47
N ASN A 127 -26.65 -31.94 7.19
CA ASN A 127 -26.84 -31.07 8.35
C ASN A 127 -25.94 -31.49 9.52
N ALA A 128 -25.74 -32.79 9.71
CA ALA A 128 -24.88 -33.31 10.76
C ALA A 128 -23.40 -32.97 10.48
N ILE A 129 -22.99 -32.94 9.21
CA ILE A 129 -21.65 -32.51 8.80
C ILE A 129 -21.44 -31.03 9.11
N ILE A 130 -22.37 -30.17 8.71
CA ILE A 130 -22.32 -28.72 8.94
C ILE A 130 -22.22 -28.42 10.44
N GLU A 131 -23.06 -29.05 11.24
CA GLU A 131 -23.08 -28.86 12.69
C GLU A 131 -21.77 -29.32 13.35
N ALA A 132 -21.26 -30.51 12.99
CA ALA A 132 -20.01 -31.03 13.53
C ALA A 132 -18.82 -30.11 13.23
N VAL A 133 -18.75 -29.57 12.01
CA VAL A 133 -17.69 -28.64 11.63
C VAL A 133 -17.84 -27.31 12.35
N HIS A 134 -19.05 -26.77 12.51
CA HIS A 134 -19.27 -25.55 13.29
C HIS A 134 -18.92 -25.70 14.77
N ASP A 135 -19.32 -26.79 15.43
CA ASP A 135 -18.97 -27.08 16.84
C ASP A 135 -17.45 -27.22 16.99
N MET A 136 -16.77 -27.89 16.05
CA MET A 136 -15.31 -27.97 16.02
C MET A 136 -14.65 -26.59 15.87
N VAL A 137 -15.07 -25.79 14.88
CA VAL A 137 -14.52 -24.45 14.62
C VAL A 137 -14.71 -23.54 15.84
N TYR A 138 -15.86 -23.64 16.50
CA TYR A 138 -16.15 -22.91 17.74
C TYR A 138 -15.22 -23.34 18.89
N LYS A 139 -15.02 -24.66 19.09
CA LYS A 139 -14.10 -25.19 20.12
C LYS A 139 -12.64 -24.81 19.88
N GLU A 140 -12.22 -24.66 18.63
CA GLU A 140 -10.88 -24.16 18.28
C GLU A 140 -10.75 -22.63 18.48
N GLY A 141 -11.81 -21.92 18.88
CA GLY A 141 -11.78 -20.50 19.21
C GLY A 141 -11.74 -19.57 17.99
N ILE A 142 -12.07 -20.07 16.80
CA ILE A 142 -12.02 -19.31 15.56
C ILE A 142 -13.27 -18.44 15.45
N ARG A 143 -13.09 -17.12 15.55
CA ARG A 143 -14.20 -16.15 15.44
C ARG A 143 -14.44 -15.69 14.01
N ARG A 144 -13.41 -15.66 13.17
CA ARG A 144 -13.49 -15.20 11.78
C ARG A 144 -13.29 -16.38 10.85
N VAL A 145 -14.23 -16.55 9.92
CA VAL A 145 -14.20 -17.60 8.88
C VAL A 145 -12.87 -17.56 8.10
N GLN A 146 -12.31 -16.37 7.87
CA GLN A 146 -11.06 -16.16 7.15
C GLN A 146 -9.83 -16.82 7.80
N ASP A 147 -9.85 -17.05 9.11
CA ASP A 147 -8.72 -17.62 9.85
C ASP A 147 -8.70 -19.15 9.77
N ILE A 148 -9.80 -19.77 9.30
CA ILE A 148 -9.94 -21.23 9.18
C ILE A 148 -8.74 -21.85 8.45
N PRO A 149 -8.32 -21.41 7.24
CA PRO A 149 -7.30 -22.13 6.48
C PRO A 149 -5.89 -22.10 7.11
N SER A 150 -5.64 -21.25 8.11
CA SER A 150 -4.34 -21.12 8.78
C SER A 150 -3.96 -22.33 9.64
N LEU A 151 -4.94 -23.15 10.03
CA LEU A 151 -4.75 -24.24 10.97
C LEU A 151 -4.46 -25.59 10.29
N ASP A 152 -3.86 -26.48 11.08
CA ASP A 152 -3.66 -27.88 10.70
C ASP A 152 -4.94 -28.70 10.90
N TRP A 153 -5.86 -28.62 9.94
CA TRP A 153 -7.14 -29.32 10.03
C TRP A 153 -7.03 -30.83 10.08
N LYS A 154 -5.98 -31.45 9.51
CA LYS A 154 -5.81 -32.90 9.62
C LYS A 154 -5.63 -33.30 11.08
N LYS A 155 -4.77 -32.58 11.82
CA LYS A 155 -4.56 -32.81 13.25
C LYS A 155 -5.79 -32.45 14.09
N ARG A 156 -6.47 -31.34 13.78
CA ARG A 156 -7.68 -30.92 14.52
C ARG A 156 -8.84 -31.89 14.34
N LEU A 157 -9.14 -32.30 13.10
CA LEU A 157 -10.20 -33.27 12.81
C LEU A 157 -9.97 -34.61 13.54
N LEU A 158 -8.72 -35.04 13.70
CA LEU A 158 -8.36 -36.22 14.51
C LEU A 158 -8.60 -35.98 16.00
N THR A 159 -8.23 -34.82 16.53
CA THR A 159 -8.40 -34.44 17.95
C THR A 159 -9.88 -34.42 18.34
N HIS A 160 -10.74 -33.92 17.46
CA HIS A 160 -12.20 -33.87 17.67
C HIS A 160 -12.92 -35.15 17.25
N GLY A 161 -12.20 -36.18 16.78
CA GLY A 161 -12.80 -37.48 16.42
C GLY A 161 -13.62 -37.49 15.13
N ILE A 162 -13.63 -36.39 14.36
CA ILE A 162 -14.45 -36.21 13.15
C ILE A 162 -13.68 -36.45 11.85
N TYR A 163 -12.42 -36.90 11.90
CA TYR A 163 -11.54 -37.11 10.75
C TYR A 163 -12.15 -37.94 9.59
N ASN A 164 -13.02 -38.90 9.92
CA ASN A 164 -13.65 -39.77 8.92
C ASN A 164 -14.66 -39.05 8.02
N VAL A 165 -15.12 -37.85 8.40
CA VAL A 165 -15.98 -37.01 7.54
C VAL A 165 -15.33 -36.76 6.18
N LEU A 166 -13.99 -36.71 6.14
CA LEU A 166 -13.24 -36.48 4.91
C LEU A 166 -13.43 -37.59 3.87
N ALA A 167 -13.83 -38.80 4.24
CA ALA A 167 -14.13 -39.86 3.28
C ALA A 167 -15.27 -39.49 2.33
N TYR A 168 -16.29 -38.75 2.82
CA TYR A 168 -17.37 -38.21 1.99
C TYR A 168 -16.87 -37.15 0.99
N PHE A 169 -15.76 -36.49 1.31
CA PHE A 169 -15.16 -35.42 0.52
C PHE A 169 -13.88 -35.86 -0.20
N ASN A 170 -13.72 -37.15 -0.53
CA ASN A 170 -12.53 -37.70 -1.21
C ASN A 170 -11.21 -37.29 -0.54
N TRP A 171 -11.20 -37.25 0.80
CA TRP A 171 -10.07 -36.84 1.63
C TRP A 171 -9.62 -35.38 1.46
N SER A 172 -10.47 -34.52 0.89
CA SER A 172 -10.18 -33.10 0.68
C SER A 172 -10.71 -32.22 1.81
N ILE A 173 -9.78 -31.58 2.54
CA ILE A 173 -10.11 -30.60 3.59
C ILE A 173 -10.77 -29.37 2.98
N TYR A 174 -10.30 -28.91 1.81
CA TYR A 174 -10.93 -27.80 1.10
C TYR A 174 -12.38 -28.14 0.76
N ALA A 175 -12.66 -29.32 0.22
CA ALA A 175 -14.03 -29.69 -0.16
C ALA A 175 -14.97 -29.73 1.05
N LEU A 176 -14.51 -30.24 2.20
CA LEU A 176 -15.25 -30.17 3.46
C LEU A 176 -15.59 -28.72 3.85
N PHE A 177 -14.60 -27.82 3.85
CA PHE A 177 -14.83 -26.44 4.26
C PHE A 177 -15.57 -25.61 3.21
N ASN A 178 -15.44 -25.92 1.92
CA ASN A 178 -16.23 -25.30 0.87
C ASN A 178 -17.68 -25.76 0.91
N PHE A 179 -17.94 -27.00 1.33
CA PHE A 179 -19.29 -27.48 1.58
C PHE A 179 -19.96 -26.73 2.74
N VAL A 180 -19.26 -26.57 3.87
CA VAL A 180 -19.79 -25.87 5.05
C VAL A 180 -19.83 -24.34 4.87
N TYR A 181 -18.86 -23.78 4.14
CA TYR A 181 -18.74 -22.35 3.85
C TYR A 181 -18.59 -22.13 2.33
N PRO A 182 -19.69 -22.18 1.57
CA PRO A 182 -19.67 -22.08 0.12
C PRO A 182 -18.93 -20.84 -0.40
N ASN A 183 -17.96 -21.05 -1.29
CA ASN A 183 -17.22 -20.01 -1.99
C ASN A 183 -16.48 -19.00 -1.08
N LYS A 184 -16.23 -19.37 0.19
CA LYS A 184 -15.48 -18.52 1.12
C LYS A 184 -13.98 -18.72 1.05
N PHE A 185 -13.55 -19.86 0.53
CA PHE A 185 -12.15 -20.24 0.49
C PHE A 185 -11.75 -20.63 -0.92
N HIS A 186 -10.45 -20.56 -1.15
CA HIS A 186 -9.82 -21.10 -2.33
C HIS A 186 -9.03 -22.37 -1.97
N PRO A 187 -8.90 -23.38 -2.87
CA PRO A 187 -8.14 -24.60 -2.57
C PRO A 187 -6.73 -24.35 -2.07
N THR A 188 -6.09 -23.28 -2.57
CA THR A 188 -4.72 -22.91 -2.19
C THR A 188 -4.60 -22.29 -0.79
N ASP A 189 -5.70 -21.94 -0.14
CA ASP A 189 -5.70 -21.42 1.22
C ASP A 189 -5.32 -22.50 2.25
N PHE A 190 -5.62 -23.77 1.96
CA PHE A 190 -5.36 -24.89 2.86
C PHE A 190 -3.97 -25.51 2.63
N LYS A 191 -3.39 -26.08 3.70
CA LYS A 191 -2.04 -26.66 3.70
C LYS A 191 -1.93 -28.05 3.06
N TYR A 192 -3.01 -28.83 3.02
CA TYR A 192 -2.96 -30.27 2.73
C TYR A 192 -3.51 -30.68 1.35
N LYS A 193 -2.54 -31.00 0.46
CA LYS A 193 -2.50 -31.74 -0.82
C LYS A 193 -3.11 -31.19 -2.13
N THR A 194 -2.27 -31.38 -3.16
CA THR A 194 -2.41 -31.14 -4.62
C THR A 194 -2.84 -29.74 -5.06
N LYS A 195 -2.22 -28.68 -4.50
CA LYS A 195 -2.29 -27.34 -5.12
C LYS A 195 -1.87 -27.36 -6.60
N TRP A 196 -0.94 -28.25 -6.95
CA TRP A 196 -0.20 -28.21 -8.22
C TRP A 196 -0.38 -29.42 -9.14
N ALA A 197 -1.20 -30.41 -8.77
CA ALA A 197 -1.45 -31.59 -9.61
C ALA A 197 -2.85 -31.61 -10.24
N ALA A 198 -3.66 -30.58 -9.98
CA ALA A 198 -4.99 -30.42 -10.57
C ALA A 198 -4.91 -29.76 -11.95
N SER A 199 -5.95 -29.96 -12.77
CA SER A 199 -6.15 -29.25 -14.05
C SER A 199 -6.12 -27.72 -13.89
N GLU A 200 -6.58 -27.22 -12.74
CA GLU A 200 -6.66 -25.79 -12.39
C GLU A 200 -5.38 -25.24 -11.72
N SER A 201 -4.29 -26.02 -11.72
CA SER A 201 -3.06 -25.71 -10.99
C SER A 201 -2.43 -24.35 -11.34
N LEU A 202 -2.51 -23.93 -12.60
CA LEU A 202 -2.02 -22.61 -13.03
C LEU A 202 -2.89 -21.45 -12.51
N GLU A 203 -4.21 -21.61 -12.47
CA GLU A 203 -5.10 -20.59 -11.88
C GLU A 203 -4.93 -20.51 -10.37
N ASN A 204 -4.75 -21.67 -9.74
CA ASN A 204 -4.37 -21.79 -8.35
C ASN A 204 -3.06 -21.04 -8.04
N ALA A 205 -2.08 -21.15 -8.93
CA ALA A 205 -0.81 -20.44 -8.81
C ALA A 205 -1.00 -18.93 -8.91
N PHE A 206 -1.80 -18.46 -9.87
CA PHE A 206 -2.13 -17.04 -10.00
C PHE A 206 -2.79 -16.50 -8.73
N TYR A 207 -3.85 -17.16 -8.24
CA TYR A 207 -4.54 -16.73 -7.01
C TYR A 207 -3.57 -16.67 -5.83
N PHE A 208 -2.73 -17.68 -5.66
CA PHE A 208 -1.81 -17.76 -4.53
C PHE A 208 -0.73 -16.67 -4.59
N MET A 209 -0.16 -16.42 -5.78
CA MET A 209 0.74 -15.29 -6.01
C MET A 209 0.05 -13.95 -5.73
N HIS A 210 -1.12 -13.73 -6.32
CA HIS A 210 -1.85 -12.47 -6.20
C HIS A 210 -2.21 -12.14 -4.76
N LYS A 211 -2.73 -13.13 -4.01
CA LYS A 211 -3.03 -13.01 -2.59
C LYS A 211 -1.78 -12.68 -1.77
N THR A 212 -0.69 -13.39 -2.03
CA THR A 212 0.59 -13.20 -1.32
C THR A 212 1.13 -11.80 -1.56
N PHE A 213 1.21 -11.36 -2.82
CA PHE A 213 1.73 -10.05 -3.18
C PHE A 213 0.87 -8.90 -2.65
N LYS A 214 -0.47 -9.02 -2.72
CA LYS A 214 -1.38 -8.04 -2.11
C LYS A 214 -1.24 -7.96 -0.59
N SER A 215 -1.14 -9.10 0.09
CA SER A 215 -0.98 -9.12 1.55
C SER A 215 0.30 -8.41 2.01
N LYS A 216 1.36 -8.49 1.20
CA LYS A 216 2.65 -7.83 1.44
C LYS A 216 2.75 -6.42 0.86
N ARG A 217 1.70 -5.95 0.17
CA ARG A 217 1.64 -4.65 -0.52
C ARG A 217 2.77 -4.44 -1.54
N TYR A 218 3.16 -5.50 -2.26
CA TYR A 218 4.15 -5.37 -3.32
C TYR A 218 3.61 -4.62 -4.52
N THR A 219 4.40 -3.67 -5.02
CA THR A 219 4.17 -3.02 -6.32
C THR A 219 4.64 -3.91 -7.47
N LEU A 220 4.28 -3.56 -8.71
CA LEU A 220 4.75 -4.27 -9.90
C LEU A 220 6.28 -4.35 -9.97
N ASN A 221 6.96 -3.24 -9.62
CA ASN A 221 8.42 -3.18 -9.62
C ASN A 221 9.02 -4.10 -8.55
N ASP A 222 8.41 -4.16 -7.36
CA ASP A 222 8.86 -5.08 -6.31
C ASP A 222 8.73 -6.53 -6.78
N ILE A 223 7.61 -6.88 -7.40
CA ILE A 223 7.36 -8.23 -7.95
C ILE A 223 8.42 -8.58 -9.00
N LEU A 224 8.76 -7.64 -9.90
CA LEU A 224 9.78 -7.85 -10.93
C LEU A 224 11.17 -8.14 -10.34
N LEU A 225 11.50 -7.54 -9.19
CA LEU A 225 12.77 -7.72 -8.50
C LEU A 225 12.85 -9.01 -7.68
N LEU A 226 11.73 -9.68 -7.41
CA LEU A 226 11.72 -10.94 -6.65
C LEU A 226 12.55 -12.03 -7.35
N SER A 227 13.47 -12.61 -6.58
CA SER A 227 14.28 -13.77 -6.96
C SER A 227 13.61 -15.09 -6.58
N THR A 228 14.19 -16.21 -7.01
CA THR A 228 13.76 -17.55 -6.57
C THR A 228 13.87 -17.73 -5.05
N SER A 229 14.86 -17.10 -4.42
CA SER A 229 15.02 -17.13 -2.96
C SER A 229 13.90 -16.38 -2.25
N ASP A 230 13.45 -15.23 -2.79
CA ASP A 230 12.35 -14.46 -2.23
C ASP A 230 11.03 -15.21 -2.35
N PHE A 231 10.78 -15.86 -3.49
CA PHE A 231 9.61 -16.74 -3.63
C PHE A 231 9.62 -17.89 -2.62
N ARG A 232 10.79 -18.45 -2.27
CA ARG A 232 10.88 -19.46 -1.20
C ARG A 232 10.56 -18.86 0.16
N ALA A 233 11.09 -17.69 0.49
CA ALA A 233 10.79 -16.96 1.73
C ALA A 233 9.30 -16.60 1.85
N LEU A 234 8.63 -16.34 0.73
CA LEU A 234 7.19 -16.08 0.65
C LEU A 234 6.32 -17.35 0.70
N GLY A 235 6.91 -18.54 0.83
CA GLY A 235 6.17 -19.81 0.87
C GLY A 235 5.66 -20.27 -0.50
N LEU A 236 6.14 -19.68 -1.60
CA LEU A 236 5.78 -20.02 -2.98
C LEU A 236 6.70 -21.10 -3.59
N ALA A 237 7.63 -21.66 -2.81
CA ALA A 237 8.60 -22.67 -3.26
C ALA A 237 7.96 -23.89 -3.93
N GLY A 238 6.90 -24.43 -3.32
CA GLY A 238 6.21 -25.62 -3.83
C GLY A 238 5.52 -25.37 -5.16
N MET A 239 4.98 -24.16 -5.35
CA MET A 239 4.38 -23.72 -6.61
C MET A 239 5.42 -23.62 -7.72
N LEU A 240 6.54 -22.95 -7.43
CA LEU A 240 7.63 -22.77 -8.38
C LEU A 240 8.15 -24.11 -8.88
N THR A 241 8.38 -25.03 -7.95
CA THR A 241 8.93 -26.35 -8.28
C THR A 241 7.96 -27.16 -9.14
N ALA A 242 6.67 -27.14 -8.81
CA ALA A 242 5.70 -28.00 -9.46
C ALA A 242 5.20 -27.48 -10.82
N LEU A 243 5.14 -26.16 -11.02
CA LEU A 243 4.51 -25.57 -12.22
C LEU A 243 5.45 -24.76 -13.11
N PHE A 244 6.54 -24.24 -12.55
CA PHE A 244 7.41 -23.29 -13.24
C PHE A 244 8.86 -23.76 -13.29
N GLY A 245 9.13 -25.05 -13.09
CA GLY A 245 10.48 -25.62 -13.17
C GLY A 245 11.48 -24.96 -12.20
N SER A 246 11.01 -24.47 -11.05
CA SER A 246 11.79 -23.65 -10.09
C SER A 246 12.22 -22.26 -10.59
N SER A 247 11.69 -21.79 -11.72
CA SER A 247 11.97 -20.46 -12.29
C SER A 247 11.02 -19.39 -11.74
N ALA A 248 11.56 -18.43 -10.99
CA ALA A 248 10.80 -17.25 -10.58
C ALA A 248 10.46 -16.35 -11.78
N LEU A 249 11.29 -16.35 -12.83
CA LEU A 249 11.02 -15.57 -14.04
C LEU A 249 9.72 -16.05 -14.70
N SER A 250 9.60 -17.35 -14.95
CA SER A 250 8.41 -17.94 -15.61
C SER A 250 7.14 -17.75 -14.77
N ALA A 251 7.24 -17.83 -13.45
CA ALA A 251 6.12 -17.53 -12.56
C ALA A 251 5.69 -16.05 -12.61
N LYS A 252 6.67 -15.13 -12.66
CA LYS A 252 6.41 -13.69 -12.83
C LYS A 252 5.78 -13.39 -14.18
N GLU A 253 6.30 -13.96 -15.26
CA GLU A 253 5.72 -13.82 -16.61
C GLU A 253 4.27 -14.28 -16.65
N TYR A 254 3.98 -15.46 -16.06
CA TYR A 254 2.61 -15.97 -15.98
C TYR A 254 1.69 -15.06 -15.15
N TYR A 255 2.18 -14.58 -13.99
CA TYR A 255 1.45 -13.63 -13.15
C TYR A 255 1.13 -12.34 -13.92
N LEU A 256 2.14 -11.76 -14.57
CA LEU A 256 2.00 -10.54 -15.37
C LEU A 256 1.04 -10.73 -16.54
N TYR A 257 1.12 -11.85 -17.25
CA TYR A 257 0.22 -12.17 -18.36
C TYR A 257 -1.26 -12.18 -17.90
N LYS A 258 -1.54 -12.82 -16.75
CA LYS A 258 -2.88 -12.85 -16.16
C LYS A 258 -3.32 -11.49 -15.62
N THR A 259 -2.41 -10.63 -15.14
CA THR A 259 -2.77 -9.27 -14.71
C THR A 259 -2.97 -8.31 -15.88
N ILE A 260 -2.23 -8.44 -17.00
CA ILE A 260 -2.39 -7.59 -18.20
C ILE A 260 -3.79 -7.74 -18.81
N GLY A 261 -4.40 -8.93 -18.72
CA GLY A 261 -5.76 -9.19 -19.18
C GLY A 261 -6.87 -8.52 -18.36
N ASN A 262 -6.60 -8.13 -17.11
CA ASN A 262 -7.60 -7.66 -16.13
C ASN A 262 -7.85 -6.14 -16.23
N GLU A 263 -9.10 -5.73 -16.49
CA GLU A 263 -9.51 -4.33 -16.66
C GLU A 263 -9.13 -3.43 -15.47
N ALA A 264 -9.26 -3.93 -14.24
CA ALA A 264 -8.88 -3.18 -13.04
C ALA A 264 -7.37 -2.89 -12.98
N HIS A 265 -6.55 -3.83 -13.44
CA HIS A 265 -5.09 -3.67 -13.46
C HIS A 265 -4.63 -2.86 -14.67
N ARG A 266 -5.37 -2.88 -15.79
CA ARG A 266 -5.12 -1.93 -16.89
C ARG A 266 -5.36 -0.49 -16.45
N ASN A 267 -6.40 -0.26 -15.65
CA ASN A 267 -6.66 1.07 -15.08
C ASN A 267 -5.55 1.49 -14.10
N GLU A 268 -5.07 0.55 -13.27
CA GLU A 268 -3.91 0.77 -12.38
C GLU A 268 -2.64 1.12 -13.16
N ILE A 269 -2.27 0.32 -14.17
CA ILE A 269 -1.12 0.58 -15.05
C ILE A 269 -1.28 1.92 -15.80
N THR A 270 -2.49 2.22 -16.30
CA THR A 270 -2.76 3.48 -16.99
C THR A 270 -2.58 4.67 -16.04
N SER A 271 -3.07 4.56 -14.81
CA SER A 271 -2.88 5.58 -13.78
C SER A 271 -1.40 5.76 -13.40
N ASP A 272 -0.65 4.67 -13.30
CA ASP A 272 0.79 4.71 -13.05
C ASP A 272 1.54 5.38 -14.20
N ILE A 273 1.24 5.03 -15.44
CA ILE A 273 1.81 5.66 -16.64
C ILE A 273 1.48 7.16 -16.67
N GLU A 274 0.23 7.54 -16.41
CA GLU A 274 -0.20 8.94 -16.32
C GLU A 274 0.56 9.69 -15.22
N SER A 275 0.75 9.06 -14.06
CA SER A 275 1.52 9.64 -12.95
C SER A 275 2.99 9.87 -13.32
N LEU A 276 3.61 8.94 -14.05
CA LEU A 276 4.99 9.03 -14.50
C LEU A 276 5.16 10.08 -15.60
N ILE A 277 4.22 10.14 -16.55
CA ILE A 277 4.17 11.19 -17.57
C ILE A 277 4.05 12.57 -16.89
N LYS A 278 3.17 12.69 -15.89
CA LYS A 278 2.99 13.93 -15.12
C LYS A 278 4.28 14.33 -14.41
N LYS A 279 4.94 13.41 -13.69
CA LYS A 279 6.24 13.66 -13.03
C LYS A 279 7.31 14.10 -14.02
N LYS A 280 7.43 13.42 -15.16
CA LYS A 280 8.41 13.77 -16.20
C LYS A 280 8.15 15.16 -16.79
N TYR A 281 6.87 15.49 -16.99
CA TYR A 281 6.44 16.81 -17.45
C TYR A 281 6.75 17.90 -16.41
N GLU A 282 6.41 17.69 -15.14
CA GLU A 282 6.71 18.64 -14.05
C GLU A 282 8.22 18.87 -13.90
N GLN A 283 9.02 17.81 -13.99
CA GLN A 283 10.48 17.91 -13.97
C GLN A 283 11.03 18.74 -15.14
N ALA A 284 10.46 18.58 -16.33
CA ALA A 284 10.86 19.36 -17.51
C ALA A 284 10.53 20.85 -17.36
N VAL A 285 9.37 21.18 -16.79
CA VAL A 285 8.97 22.56 -16.47
C VAL A 285 9.92 23.15 -15.41
N PHE A 286 10.16 22.42 -14.33
CA PHE A 286 11.08 22.83 -13.27
C PHE A 286 12.48 23.13 -13.81
N ASN A 287 13.03 22.24 -14.63
CA ASN A 287 14.36 22.43 -15.23
C ASN A 287 14.43 23.66 -16.15
N ARG A 288 13.34 23.99 -16.86
CA ARG A 288 13.26 25.20 -17.69
C ARG A 288 13.17 26.48 -16.86
N LEU A 289 12.38 26.46 -15.77
CA LEU A 289 12.30 27.57 -14.82
C LEU A 289 13.64 27.80 -14.12
N LYS A 290 14.30 26.73 -13.65
CA LYS A 290 15.62 26.79 -13.01
C LYS A 290 16.69 27.43 -13.89
N LYS A 291 16.66 27.19 -15.21
CA LYS A 291 17.60 27.81 -16.17
C LYS A 291 17.39 29.32 -16.31
N ALA A 292 16.18 29.82 -16.09
CA ALA A 292 15.84 31.22 -16.21
C ALA A 292 15.82 31.98 -14.87
N ALA A 293 15.90 31.25 -13.76
CA ALA A 293 15.92 31.81 -12.43
C ALA A 293 17.31 32.33 -12.05
N VAL A 294 17.35 33.44 -11.33
CA VAL A 294 18.54 33.95 -10.64
C VAL A 294 18.28 33.76 -9.14
N GLY A 295 18.82 32.69 -8.57
CA GLY A 295 18.42 32.21 -7.24
C GLY A 295 16.97 31.71 -7.25
N ASN A 296 16.15 32.21 -6.32
CA ASN A 296 14.73 31.87 -6.22
C ASN A 296 13.82 32.76 -7.06
N PHE A 297 14.37 33.77 -7.75
CA PHE A 297 13.60 34.79 -8.44
C PHE A 297 13.67 34.63 -9.96
N ILE A 298 12.53 34.81 -10.62
CA ILE A 298 12.42 34.88 -12.08
C ILE A 298 12.02 36.30 -12.46
N TYR A 299 12.93 37.00 -13.13
CA TYR A 299 12.78 38.40 -13.51
C TYR A 299 12.44 38.54 -14.98
N ASN A 300 11.53 39.48 -15.30
CA ASN A 300 11.27 39.95 -16.66
C ASN A 300 11.10 38.81 -17.69
N LEU A 301 10.30 37.80 -17.33
CA LEU A 301 10.08 36.62 -18.18
C LEU A 301 9.65 36.99 -19.61
N HIS A 302 8.95 38.12 -19.77
CA HIS A 302 8.57 38.70 -21.06
C HIS A 302 9.74 38.98 -22.02
N LEU A 303 10.95 39.23 -21.53
CA LEU A 303 12.14 39.42 -22.36
C LEU A 303 12.58 38.12 -23.05
N ASN A 304 12.26 36.97 -22.46
CA ASN A 304 12.43 35.67 -23.08
C ASN A 304 11.09 35.20 -23.68
N SER A 305 10.80 35.67 -24.89
CA SER A 305 9.52 35.43 -25.59
C SER A 305 9.17 33.95 -25.72
N THR A 306 10.17 33.08 -25.93
CA THR A 306 9.98 31.64 -26.07
C THR A 306 9.56 30.98 -24.76
N LEU A 307 10.25 31.29 -23.66
CA LEU A 307 9.97 30.75 -22.34
C LEU A 307 8.66 31.32 -21.76
N TYR A 308 8.40 32.61 -21.96
CA TYR A 308 7.15 33.24 -21.56
C TYR A 308 5.95 32.62 -22.27
N SER A 309 6.04 32.41 -23.59
CA SER A 309 4.96 31.79 -24.36
C SER A 309 4.72 30.34 -23.95
N TYR A 310 5.79 29.60 -23.64
CA TYR A 310 5.71 28.25 -23.09
C TYR A 310 4.99 28.25 -21.74
N ILE A 311 5.45 29.04 -20.78
CA ILE A 311 4.86 29.13 -19.43
C ILE A 311 3.41 29.62 -19.50
N LYS A 312 3.10 30.65 -20.31
CA LYS A 312 1.74 31.17 -20.49
C LYS A 312 0.78 30.09 -21.01
N ARG A 313 1.23 29.26 -21.95
CA ARG A 313 0.43 28.14 -22.48
C ARG A 313 0.16 27.08 -21.41
N HIS A 314 1.18 26.75 -20.62
CA HIS A 314 1.07 25.75 -19.56
C HIS A 314 0.29 26.24 -18.35
N ALA A 315 0.42 27.51 -17.96
CA ALA A 315 -0.40 28.15 -16.95
C ALA A 315 -1.88 28.17 -17.35
N LYS A 316 -2.19 28.56 -18.60
CA LYS A 316 -3.56 28.50 -19.15
C LYS A 316 -4.14 27.08 -19.12
N LYS A 317 -3.33 26.07 -19.46
CA LYS A 317 -3.77 24.66 -19.42
C LYS A 317 -4.12 24.18 -18.00
N ASN A 318 -3.51 24.78 -16.97
CA ASN A 318 -3.74 24.45 -15.57
C ASN A 318 -4.70 25.42 -14.86
N ASN A 319 -5.35 26.34 -15.59
CA ASN A 319 -6.21 27.41 -15.03
C ASN A 319 -5.51 28.27 -13.96
N LEU A 320 -4.20 28.48 -14.08
CA LEU A 320 -3.40 29.30 -13.18
C LEU A 320 -2.96 30.58 -13.87
N SER A 321 -2.76 31.65 -13.09
CA SER A 321 -2.02 32.81 -13.58
C SER A 321 -0.54 32.42 -13.81
N VAL A 322 0.19 33.22 -14.60
CA VAL A 322 1.62 32.97 -14.82
C VAL A 322 2.40 33.03 -13.49
N GLU A 323 1.98 33.89 -12.58
CA GLU A 323 2.58 34.06 -11.26
C GLU A 323 2.31 32.86 -10.35
N ASP A 324 1.05 32.41 -10.26
CA ASP A 324 0.67 31.24 -9.47
C ASP A 324 1.30 29.95 -10.02
N PHE A 325 1.37 29.85 -11.35
CA PHE A 325 2.02 28.73 -12.02
C PHE A 325 3.51 28.67 -11.68
N ILE A 326 4.23 29.80 -11.69
CA ILE A 326 5.66 29.84 -11.34
C ILE A 326 5.85 29.53 -9.83
N SER A 327 4.96 30.06 -9.00
CA SER A 327 4.97 29.86 -7.54
C SER A 327 4.74 28.41 -7.12
N SER A 328 3.90 27.68 -7.86
CA SER A 328 3.67 26.25 -7.60
C SER A 328 4.93 25.36 -7.76
N TYR A 329 5.97 25.84 -8.44
CA TYR A 329 7.28 25.18 -8.56
C TYR A 329 8.35 25.76 -7.62
N GLY A 330 7.96 26.64 -6.68
CA GLY A 330 8.86 27.22 -5.67
C GLY A 330 9.67 28.44 -6.11
N PHE A 331 9.31 29.07 -7.23
CA PHE A 331 9.97 30.28 -7.73
C PHE A 331 9.10 31.54 -7.50
N ILE A 332 9.72 32.69 -7.29
CA ILE A 332 9.02 33.98 -7.13
C ILE A 332 9.13 34.78 -8.43
N TYR A 333 7.99 35.09 -9.05
CA TYR A 333 7.95 35.93 -10.25
C TYR A 333 7.94 37.41 -9.87
N LYS A 334 8.89 38.21 -10.39
CA LYS A 334 8.93 39.66 -10.18
C LYS A 334 8.76 40.40 -11.49
N SER A 335 7.64 41.12 -11.60
CA SER A 335 7.30 41.94 -12.77
C SER A 335 7.67 43.41 -12.55
N ALA A 336 8.25 44.05 -13.57
CA ALA A 336 8.67 45.45 -13.49
C ALA A 336 7.53 46.45 -13.20
N LYS A 337 6.26 46.06 -13.37
CA LYS A 337 5.09 46.94 -13.15
C LYS A 337 4.66 47.02 -11.67
N GLN A 338 4.94 46.01 -10.86
CA GLN A 338 4.54 45.99 -9.44
C GLN A 338 5.55 46.72 -8.54
N ASP A 339 6.85 46.67 -8.86
CA ASP A 339 7.93 47.23 -8.02
C ASP A 339 8.09 48.76 -8.08
N ILE A 340 7.39 49.47 -8.98
CA ILE A 340 7.55 50.94 -9.14
C ILE A 340 6.93 51.73 -7.98
N ARG A 341 5.94 51.16 -7.27
CA ARG A 341 5.10 51.93 -6.32
C ARG A 341 5.73 52.19 -4.95
N SER A 342 6.84 51.56 -4.58
CA SER A 342 7.40 51.62 -3.22
C SER A 342 8.76 52.32 -3.09
N ILE A 343 9.33 52.84 -4.17
CA ILE A 343 10.71 53.35 -4.15
C ILE A 343 10.73 54.86 -3.86
N SER A 344 11.35 55.26 -2.74
CA SER A 344 11.57 56.66 -2.37
C SER A 344 12.66 57.33 -3.21
N ARG A 345 12.48 58.62 -3.50
CA ARG A 345 13.46 59.44 -4.25
C ARG A 345 14.76 59.61 -3.46
N ASP A 346 14.65 59.83 -2.16
CA ASP A 346 15.80 60.12 -1.29
C ASP A 346 16.65 58.87 -1.05
N ASP A 347 16.02 57.69 -0.94
CA ASP A 347 16.71 56.41 -0.76
C ASP A 347 17.62 56.07 -1.96
N ILE A 348 17.15 56.29 -3.19
CA ILE A 348 17.98 56.09 -4.39
C ILE A 348 19.12 57.09 -4.42
N TRP A 349 18.87 58.35 -4.05
CA TRP A 349 19.88 59.39 -4.03
C TRP A 349 21.02 59.04 -3.05
N ASP A 350 20.68 58.68 -1.82
CA ASP A 350 21.65 58.33 -0.78
C ASP A 350 22.43 57.05 -1.12
N MET A 351 21.76 56.03 -1.66
CA MET A 351 22.42 54.81 -2.11
C MET A 351 23.37 55.05 -3.28
N ARG A 352 23.03 55.96 -4.21
CA ARG A 352 23.93 56.36 -5.28
C ARG A 352 25.12 57.14 -4.74
N LYS A 353 24.92 58.05 -3.78
CA LYS A 353 26.00 58.78 -3.07
C LYS A 353 26.97 57.84 -2.35
N GLN A 354 26.48 56.69 -1.85
CA GLN A 354 27.30 55.61 -1.28
C GLN A 354 28.08 54.78 -2.33
N GLY A 355 27.93 55.07 -3.63
CA GLY A 355 28.64 54.39 -4.72
C GLY A 355 27.98 53.10 -5.21
N LEU A 356 26.77 52.76 -4.75
CA LEU A 356 26.10 51.51 -5.13
C LEU A 356 25.60 51.53 -6.58
N THR A 357 25.84 50.44 -7.30
CA THR A 357 25.33 50.26 -8.68
C THR A 357 23.82 50.01 -8.69
N TYR A 358 23.14 50.23 -9.83
CA TYR A 358 21.70 49.92 -9.96
C TYR A 358 21.36 48.48 -9.62
N VAL A 359 22.29 47.53 -9.84
CA VAL A 359 22.11 46.12 -9.46
C VAL A 359 22.08 45.93 -7.95
N GLN A 360 23.01 46.58 -7.24
CA GLN A 360 23.09 46.51 -5.78
C GLN A 360 21.94 47.26 -5.11
N ILE A 361 21.53 48.41 -5.67
CA ILE A 361 20.35 49.15 -5.21
C ILE A 361 19.09 48.30 -5.37
N ALA A 362 18.93 47.65 -6.52
CA ALA A 362 17.82 46.75 -6.77
C ALA A 362 17.79 45.57 -5.78
N GLN A 363 18.94 44.98 -5.45
CA GLN A 363 19.01 43.93 -4.43
C GLN A 363 18.60 44.43 -3.04
N LYS A 364 19.08 45.61 -2.61
CA LYS A 364 18.72 46.19 -1.30
C LYS A 364 17.25 46.59 -1.19
N LEU A 365 16.68 47.12 -2.27
CA LEU A 365 15.29 47.54 -2.34
C LEU A 365 14.33 46.40 -2.71
N GLY A 366 14.84 45.18 -2.93
CA GLY A 366 14.05 44.06 -3.42
C GLY A 366 13.41 44.30 -4.80
N SER A 367 13.96 45.23 -5.58
CA SER A 367 13.45 45.69 -6.88
C SER A 367 14.26 45.13 -8.05
N ASN A 368 13.99 45.61 -9.26
CA ASN A 368 14.68 45.26 -10.50
C ASN A 368 15.64 46.40 -10.92
N PRO A 369 16.88 46.10 -11.36
CA PRO A 369 17.84 47.13 -11.80
C PRO A 369 17.30 48.07 -12.89
N ASN A 370 16.46 47.56 -13.80
CA ASN A 370 15.82 48.38 -14.82
C ASN A 370 14.76 49.32 -14.23
N THR A 371 14.08 48.91 -13.16
CA THR A 371 13.13 49.76 -12.44
C THR A 371 13.86 50.92 -11.78
N VAL A 372 15.01 50.67 -11.15
CA VAL A 372 15.88 51.72 -10.59
C VAL A 372 16.37 52.66 -11.69
N ALA A 373 16.83 52.14 -12.84
CA ALA A 373 17.29 52.96 -13.95
C ALA A 373 16.18 53.85 -14.54
N GLN A 374 14.97 53.31 -14.74
CA GLN A 374 13.80 54.06 -15.22
C GLN A 374 13.33 55.09 -14.20
N PHE A 375 13.36 54.74 -12.91
CA PHE A 375 13.06 55.68 -11.83
C PHE A 375 14.05 56.85 -11.83
N CYS A 376 15.34 56.58 -12.00
CA CYS A 376 16.37 57.62 -12.09
C CYS A 376 16.17 58.52 -13.31
N LEU A 377 15.89 57.93 -14.47
CA LEU A 377 15.59 58.67 -15.70
C LEU A 377 14.38 59.61 -15.52
N LYS A 378 13.31 59.13 -14.88
CA LYS A 378 12.08 59.91 -14.69
C LYS A 378 12.21 61.00 -13.63
N ASN A 379 12.88 60.75 -12.51
CA ASN A 379 12.91 61.66 -11.36
C ASN A 379 14.17 62.55 -11.29
N PHE A 380 15.26 62.14 -11.95
CA PHE A 380 16.52 62.88 -11.99
C PHE A 380 16.99 63.20 -13.43
N GLY A 381 16.19 62.84 -14.44
CA GLY A 381 16.55 63.00 -15.85
C GLY A 381 17.60 62.00 -16.36
N GLY A 382 18.19 61.18 -15.47
CA GLY A 382 19.26 60.21 -15.72
C GLY A 382 19.91 59.76 -14.40
N ASP A 383 21.19 59.39 -14.41
CA ASP A 383 21.90 59.05 -13.16
C ASP A 383 22.05 60.30 -12.28
N PRO A 384 21.58 60.28 -11.02
CA PRO A 384 21.61 61.44 -10.13
C PRO A 384 23.01 62.01 -9.86
N LEU A 385 24.07 61.21 -10.03
CA LEU A 385 25.45 61.68 -9.84
C LEU A 385 26.08 62.31 -11.08
N ILE A 386 25.39 62.35 -12.23
CA ILE A 386 25.88 63.00 -13.45
C ILE A 386 25.43 64.47 -13.44
N PRO A 387 26.34 65.46 -13.45
CA PRO A 387 25.97 66.87 -13.47
C PRO A 387 25.27 67.24 -14.79
N ARG A 388 24.26 68.10 -14.71
CA ARG A 388 23.53 68.64 -15.87
C ARG A 388 23.45 70.17 -15.80
N PRO A 389 23.41 70.87 -16.96
CA PRO A 389 23.45 70.34 -18.34
C PRO A 389 24.84 69.81 -18.73
N ILE A 390 24.90 68.66 -19.42
CA ILE A 390 26.17 67.97 -19.72
C ILE A 390 27.05 68.83 -20.65
N GLU A 391 26.42 69.65 -21.49
CA GLU A 391 27.07 70.54 -22.44
C GLU A 391 27.97 71.57 -21.76
N GLU A 392 27.70 71.94 -20.50
CA GLU A 392 28.50 72.87 -19.70
C GLU A 392 29.72 72.21 -19.04
N TYR A 393 29.82 70.89 -19.09
CA TYR A 393 30.90 70.11 -18.49
C TYR A 393 31.75 69.42 -19.56
N ILE A 394 33.01 69.17 -19.23
CA ILE A 394 33.98 68.50 -20.07
C ILE A 394 34.75 67.48 -19.25
N THR A 395 35.06 66.34 -19.85
CA THR A 395 35.86 65.31 -19.19
C THR A 395 37.35 65.65 -19.27
N PRO A 396 38.17 65.19 -18.31
CA PRO A 396 39.62 65.33 -18.39
C PRO A 396 40.19 64.76 -19.70
N GLN A 397 39.65 63.65 -20.20
CA GLN A 397 40.09 63.06 -21.46
C GLN A 397 39.84 63.98 -22.66
N GLU A 398 38.67 64.62 -22.72
CA GLU A 398 38.37 65.60 -23.77
C GLU A 398 39.27 66.83 -23.68
N LEU A 399 39.61 67.29 -22.47
CA LEU A 399 40.58 68.37 -22.28
C LEU A 399 41.99 67.97 -22.71
N MET A 400 42.43 66.74 -22.40
CA MET A 400 43.72 66.22 -22.86
C MET A 400 43.78 66.19 -24.39
N ASN A 401 42.71 65.73 -25.03
CA ASN A 401 42.63 65.65 -26.48
C ASN A 401 42.58 67.05 -27.13
N LYS A 402 41.80 67.98 -26.56
CA LYS A 402 41.59 69.32 -27.13
C LYS A 402 42.79 70.24 -26.93
N TYR A 403 43.45 70.18 -25.78
CA TYR A 403 44.51 71.10 -25.40
C TYR A 403 45.90 70.47 -25.33
N HIS A 404 46.03 69.16 -25.62
CA HIS A 404 47.29 68.40 -25.58
C HIS A 404 48.02 68.49 -24.23
N VAL A 405 47.26 68.61 -23.14
CA VAL A 405 47.77 68.62 -21.75
C VAL A 405 47.58 67.23 -21.14
N ASP A 406 48.48 66.76 -20.30
CA ASP A 406 48.34 65.48 -19.61
C ASP A 406 47.37 65.56 -18.42
N HIS A 407 46.79 64.42 -18.05
CA HIS A 407 45.80 64.34 -16.97
C HIS A 407 46.32 64.92 -15.64
N LYS A 408 47.60 64.70 -15.31
CA LYS A 408 48.21 65.15 -14.05
C LYS A 408 48.23 66.66 -13.96
N THR A 409 48.57 67.34 -15.06
CA THR A 409 48.56 68.80 -15.14
C THR A 409 47.14 69.36 -15.05
N ILE A 410 46.16 68.75 -15.72
CA ILE A 410 44.74 69.16 -15.59
C ILE A 410 44.29 69.07 -14.13
N MET A 411 44.60 67.96 -13.44
CA MET A 411 44.21 67.79 -12.04
C MET A 411 44.96 68.73 -11.09
N LYS A 412 46.22 69.05 -11.39
CA LYS A 412 46.97 70.06 -10.65
C LYS A 412 46.29 71.43 -10.74
N LEU A 413 45.91 71.86 -11.95
CA LEU A 413 45.21 73.13 -12.18
C LEU A 413 43.84 73.17 -11.49
N VAL A 414 43.09 72.06 -11.52
CA VAL A 414 41.81 71.93 -10.79
C VAL A 414 42.00 72.13 -9.29
N ASN A 415 43.01 71.49 -8.70
CA ASN A 415 43.29 71.59 -7.26
C ASN A 415 43.80 72.99 -6.86
N GLU A 416 44.74 73.57 -7.62
CA GLU A 416 45.32 74.87 -7.34
C GLU A 416 44.30 76.00 -7.43
N ASN A 417 43.34 75.90 -8.35
CA ASN A 417 42.32 76.91 -8.58
C ASN A 417 40.96 76.58 -7.92
N ARG A 418 40.89 75.50 -7.13
CA ARG A 418 39.66 75.02 -6.45
C ARG A 418 38.44 74.93 -7.39
N LEU A 419 38.65 74.38 -8.58
CA LEU A 419 37.61 74.31 -9.61
C LEU A 419 36.56 73.23 -9.29
N GLU A 420 35.35 73.42 -9.81
CA GLU A 420 34.24 72.47 -9.64
C GLU A 420 34.55 71.14 -10.31
N ASN A 421 34.42 70.05 -9.54
CA ASN A 421 34.86 68.72 -9.91
C ASN A 421 33.86 67.65 -9.48
N HIS A 422 33.12 67.09 -10.44
CA HIS A 422 32.13 66.04 -10.22
C HIS A 422 32.70 64.68 -10.62
N THR A 423 32.68 63.73 -9.69
CA THR A 423 33.20 62.37 -9.91
C THR A 423 32.09 61.34 -9.92
N THR A 424 32.01 60.55 -10.99
CA THR A 424 31.20 59.34 -11.07
C THR A 424 32.10 58.11 -11.05
N ILE A 425 31.51 56.90 -10.98
CA ILE A 425 32.25 55.62 -10.99
C ILE A 425 33.11 55.46 -12.25
N ARG A 426 32.72 56.06 -13.39
CA ARG A 426 33.39 55.88 -14.68
C ARG A 426 34.09 57.14 -15.21
N PHE A 427 33.59 58.32 -14.88
CA PHE A 427 34.05 59.57 -15.47
C PHE A 427 34.15 60.69 -14.45
N ARG A 428 35.04 61.63 -14.72
CA ARG A 428 35.15 62.91 -14.01
C ARG A 428 34.68 64.02 -14.94
N TYR A 429 33.92 64.97 -14.41
CA TYR A 429 33.37 66.10 -15.16
C TYR A 429 33.82 67.41 -14.50
N LEU A 430 34.38 68.30 -15.33
CA LEU A 430 34.86 69.63 -14.93
C LEU A 430 34.04 70.68 -15.66
N LYS A 431 33.71 71.79 -15.00
CA LYS A 431 32.90 72.85 -15.60
C LYS A 431 33.72 73.61 -16.65
N LYS A 432 33.26 73.63 -17.91
CA LYS A 432 33.98 74.25 -19.05
C LYS A 432 34.35 75.70 -18.79
N SER A 433 33.39 76.48 -18.28
CA SER A 433 33.58 77.90 -17.99
C SER A 433 34.67 78.20 -16.96
N GLN A 434 35.05 77.21 -16.14
CA GLN A 434 36.08 77.35 -15.13
C GLN A 434 37.43 76.79 -15.60
N ILE A 435 37.44 75.60 -16.21
CA ILE A 435 38.68 74.91 -16.55
C ILE A 435 39.32 75.40 -17.85
N GLU A 436 38.53 75.78 -18.85
CA GLU A 436 39.07 76.22 -20.15
C GLU A 436 39.86 77.55 -20.05
N PRO A 437 39.41 78.59 -19.31
CA PRO A 437 40.20 79.81 -19.12
C PRO A 437 41.55 79.54 -18.42
N VAL A 438 41.53 78.70 -17.38
CA VAL A 438 42.73 78.34 -16.61
C VAL A 438 43.72 77.56 -17.48
N LEU A 439 43.23 76.62 -18.29
CA LEU A 439 44.07 75.89 -19.24
C LEU A 439 44.65 76.81 -20.32
N ASN A 440 43.87 77.73 -20.88
CA ASN A 440 44.37 78.69 -21.88
C ASN A 440 45.46 79.60 -21.29
N GLN A 441 45.32 80.01 -20.04
CA GLN A 441 46.36 80.77 -19.34
C GLN A 441 47.63 79.94 -19.10
N TYR A 442 47.49 78.67 -18.72
CA TYR A 442 48.62 77.76 -18.57
C TYR A 442 49.37 77.52 -19.89
N ILE A 443 48.64 77.30 -20.99
CA ILE A 443 49.20 77.04 -22.32
C ILE A 443 49.95 78.26 -22.88
N SER A 444 49.41 79.46 -22.67
CA SER A 444 50.06 80.71 -23.11
C SER A 444 51.28 81.08 -22.26
N GLY A 445 51.28 80.80 -20.96
CA GLY A 445 52.39 81.11 -20.05
C GLY A 445 53.51 80.07 -19.98
N SER A 446 53.23 78.79 -20.29
CA SER A 446 54.18 77.70 -20.09
C SER A 446 55.09 77.47 -21.30
N ARG A 447 56.33 77.98 -21.24
CA ARG A 447 57.37 77.71 -22.25
C ARG A 447 57.64 76.21 -22.45
N GLN A 448 57.56 75.43 -21.37
CA GLN A 448 57.75 73.97 -21.41
C GLN A 448 56.65 73.27 -22.20
N HIS A 449 55.39 73.65 -21.98
CA HIS A 449 54.25 73.08 -22.71
C HIS A 449 54.31 73.45 -24.21
N GLN A 450 54.62 74.71 -24.53
CA GLN A 450 54.78 75.16 -25.92
C GLN A 450 55.92 74.44 -26.66
N SER A 451 57.04 74.18 -25.98
CA SER A 451 58.14 73.39 -26.53
C SER A 451 57.74 71.93 -26.75
N MET A 452 57.01 71.34 -25.81
CA MET A 452 56.49 69.97 -25.91
C MET A 452 55.55 69.81 -27.11
N VAL A 453 54.54 70.67 -27.26
CA VAL A 453 53.60 70.60 -28.38
C VAL A 453 54.31 70.77 -29.73
N LYS A 454 55.26 71.72 -29.85
CA LYS A 454 56.08 71.89 -31.06
C LYS A 454 56.89 70.63 -31.42
N ARG A 455 57.28 69.82 -30.44
CA ARG A 455 58.06 68.59 -30.65
C ARG A 455 57.21 67.44 -31.18
N TYR A 456 55.91 67.43 -30.89
CA TYR A 456 54.95 66.38 -31.27
C TYR A 456 54.00 66.79 -32.41
N MET A 457 54.17 67.99 -33.00
CA MET A 457 53.43 68.48 -34.18
C MET A 457 54.19 68.27 -35.52
N LYS A 458 55.31 67.54 -35.51
CA LYS A 458 55.89 66.90 -36.71
C LYS A 458 55.37 65.48 -36.79
#